data_AF-A0A7W0W938-F1
#
_entry.id   AF-A0A7W0W938-F1
#
_cell.length_a   1.000
_cell.length_b   1.000
_cell.length_c   1.000
_cell.angle_alpha   90.00
_cell.angle_beta   90.00
_cell.angle_gamma   90.00
#
_symmetry.space_group_name_H-M   'P 1'
#
loop_
_entity.id
_entity.type
_entity.pdbx_description
1 polymer ?
#
loop_
_entity_poly.entity_id
_entity_poly.type
_entity_poly.pdbx_seq_one_letter_code
_entity_poly.pdbx_strand_id
1 'polypeptide(L)'
;MGSSIIGQTLVATAGVSWRDGVVVALVGIGILVAKDYPTPRFRYLGTPPDEQAALFLQTRFAPNTVVSAYAPGNVWIANMQYAQLSINIRASSQEQFLAWLATTQVKAIYVDDRLRRNEPAIWSLIQESDERLVEAFNQGSVQIFMVKDQP
;
A
#
# COMPACT_ATOMS: atom_id res chain seq x y z
N MET A 1 -3.33 64.70 48.45
CA MET A 1 -2.98 65.03 47.06
C MET A 1 -2.03 63.93 46.59
N GLY A 2 -2.43 62.82 45.99
CA GLY A 2 -3.44 62.66 44.95
C GLY A 2 -2.75 62.74 43.60
N SER A 3 -2.27 61.61 43.07
CA SER A 3 -2.16 61.32 41.62
C SER A 3 -1.76 59.85 41.40
N SER A 4 -2.64 59.17 40.65
CA SER A 4 -2.47 57.92 39.89
C SER A 4 -1.30 58.04 38.88
N ILE A 5 -0.84 57.00 38.18
CA ILE A 5 -1.41 56.42 36.94
C ILE A 5 -0.58 55.12 36.68
N ILE A 6 -1.18 53.92 36.74
CA ILE A 6 -1.64 53.07 35.62
C ILE A 6 -0.55 52.78 34.56
N GLY A 7 -0.23 51.50 34.41
CA GLY A 7 0.84 51.01 33.56
C GLY A 7 0.61 51.12 32.05
N GLN A 8 1.66 50.76 31.31
CA GLN A 8 1.54 50.28 29.93
C GLN A 8 2.58 49.19 29.70
N THR A 9 2.12 47.95 29.68
CA THR A 9 2.81 46.82 29.04
C THR A 9 2.73 47.08 27.53
N LEU A 10 3.81 47.61 26.94
CA LEU A 10 3.94 47.69 25.50
C LEU A 10 4.07 46.27 24.95
N VAL A 11 2.97 45.74 24.42
CA VAL A 11 2.99 44.60 23.50
C VAL A 11 3.73 45.08 22.25
N ALA A 12 4.95 44.59 22.05
CA ALA A 12 5.71 44.83 20.84
C ALA A 12 4.98 44.14 19.67
N THR A 13 4.17 44.89 18.93
CA THR A 13 3.78 44.51 17.58
C THR A 13 5.04 44.54 16.72
N ALA A 14 5.60 43.35 16.46
CA ALA A 14 6.69 43.18 15.51
C ALA A 14 6.23 43.68 14.13
N GLY A 15 6.57 44.93 13.82
CA GLY A 15 6.34 45.50 12.50
C GLY A 15 7.25 44.79 11.51
N VAL A 16 6.65 43.96 10.65
CA VAL A 16 7.34 43.38 9.49
C VAL A 16 7.90 44.54 8.66
N SER A 17 9.21 44.63 8.52
CA SER A 17 9.81 45.73 7.77
C SER A 17 9.51 45.53 6.28
N TRP A 18 9.45 46.61 5.51
CA TRP A 18 9.19 46.54 4.07
C TRP A 18 10.24 45.68 3.34
N ARG A 19 11.46 45.58 3.88
CA ARG A 19 12.53 44.71 3.38
C ARG A 19 12.19 43.23 3.58
N ASP A 20 11.57 42.88 4.69
CA ASP A 20 11.14 41.51 4.99
C ASP A 20 9.96 41.10 4.10
N GLY A 21 9.04 42.03 3.82
CA GLY A 21 7.95 41.82 2.87
C GLY A 21 8.45 41.56 1.44
N VAL A 22 9.51 42.24 1.01
CA VAL A 22 10.14 42.02 -0.30
C VAL A 22 10.78 40.64 -0.38
N VAL A 23 11.47 40.19 0.67
CA VAL A 23 12.07 38.84 0.69
C VAL A 23 11.01 37.75 0.59
N VAL A 24 9.91 37.86 1.35
CA VAL A 24 8.80 36.90 1.29
C VAL A 24 8.13 36.88 -0.08
N ALA A 25 7.93 38.07 -0.69
CA ALA A 25 7.37 38.18 -2.04
C ALA A 25 8.29 37.54 -3.09
N LEU A 26 9.60 37.79 -3.03
CA LEU A 26 10.56 37.22 -3.98
C LEU A 26 10.68 35.70 -3.84
N VAL A 27 10.64 35.15 -2.62
CA VAL A 27 10.62 33.70 -2.38
C VAL A 27 9.31 33.08 -2.90
N GLY A 28 8.17 33.71 -2.63
CA GLY A 28 6.86 33.25 -3.13
C GLY A 28 6.80 33.22 -4.66
N ILE A 29 7.28 34.28 -5.31
CA ILE A 29 7.37 34.34 -6.78
C ILE A 29 8.36 33.27 -7.30
N GLY A 30 9.50 33.07 -6.64
CA GLY A 30 10.46 32.04 -7.00
C GLY A 30 9.87 30.63 -6.97
N ILE A 31 9.02 30.32 -5.97
CA ILE A 31 8.30 29.05 -5.88
C ILE A 31 7.25 28.91 -6.99
N LEU A 32 6.51 29.98 -7.31
CA LEU A 32 5.48 29.97 -8.35
C LEU A 32 6.05 29.90 -9.76
N VAL A 33 7.20 30.52 -10.00
CA VAL A 33 7.89 30.56 -11.31
C VAL A 33 8.82 29.36 -11.50
N ALA A 34 9.10 28.58 -10.45
CA ALA A 34 9.84 27.33 -10.55
C ALA A 34 9.12 26.36 -11.49
N LYS A 35 9.54 26.40 -12.76
CA LYS A 35 8.93 25.72 -13.91
C LYS A 35 8.95 24.18 -13.79
N ASP A 36 9.77 23.66 -12.89
CA ASP A 36 10.00 22.24 -12.66
C ASP A 36 9.36 21.73 -11.37
N TYR A 37 8.40 22.46 -10.78
CA TYR A 37 7.60 21.88 -9.70
C TYR A 37 6.79 20.71 -10.29
N PRO A 38 6.99 19.46 -9.83
CA PRO A 38 6.27 18.33 -10.39
C PRO A 38 4.78 18.56 -10.11
N THR A 39 4.02 18.88 -11.15
CA THR A 39 2.57 19.01 -11.05
C THR A 39 2.00 17.74 -10.44
N PRO A 40 1.13 17.82 -9.41
CA PRO A 40 0.53 16.65 -8.81
C PRO A 40 -0.21 15.88 -9.90
N ARG A 41 0.29 14.68 -10.23
CA ARG A 41 -0.39 13.78 -11.14
C ARG A 41 -1.54 13.16 -10.36
N PHE A 42 -2.76 13.63 -10.62
CA PHE A 42 -3.96 12.98 -10.11
C PHE A 42 -3.98 11.53 -10.62
N ARG A 43 -3.89 10.56 -9.70
CA ARG A 43 -4.06 9.15 -10.02
C ARG A 43 -5.56 8.86 -10.07
N TYR A 44 -6.02 8.23 -11.14
CA TYR A 44 -7.36 7.65 -11.17
C TYR A 44 -7.36 6.39 -10.31
N LEU A 45 -8.15 6.42 -9.23
CA LEU A 45 -8.34 5.26 -8.35
C LEU A 45 -8.93 4.08 -9.15
N GLY A 46 -8.50 2.85 -8.85
CA GLY A 46 -8.91 1.64 -9.54
C GLY A 46 -8.24 1.39 -10.89
N THR A 47 -7.23 2.18 -11.26
CA THR A 47 -6.44 1.93 -12.49
C THR A 47 -5.19 1.08 -12.24
N PRO A 48 -4.44 1.27 -11.14
CA PRO A 48 -3.28 0.42 -10.84
C PRO A 48 -3.70 -1.05 -10.63
N PRO A 49 -2.94 -2.03 -11.15
CA PRO A 49 -3.22 -3.45 -10.93
C PRO A 49 -3.38 -3.84 -9.47
N ASP A 50 -2.60 -3.23 -8.56
CA ASP A 50 -2.71 -3.48 -7.12
C ASP A 50 -4.05 -3.02 -6.53
N GLU A 51 -4.57 -1.87 -6.97
CA GLU A 51 -5.87 -1.35 -6.52
C GLU A 51 -7.02 -2.19 -7.05
N GLN A 52 -6.94 -2.60 -8.32
CA GLN A 52 -7.93 -3.51 -8.92
C GLN A 52 -7.94 -4.87 -8.25
N ALA A 53 -6.78 -5.40 -7.90
CA ALA A 53 -6.65 -6.66 -7.19
C ALA A 53 -7.19 -6.56 -5.75
N ALA A 54 -6.96 -5.44 -5.06
CA ALA A 54 -7.55 -5.21 -3.74
C ALA A 54 -9.09 -5.12 -3.80
N LEU A 55 -9.64 -4.41 -4.81
CA LEU A 55 -11.08 -4.35 -5.06
C LEU A 55 -11.64 -5.74 -5.42
N PHE A 56 -10.94 -6.52 -6.24
CA PHE A 56 -11.31 -7.89 -6.54
C PHE A 56 -11.41 -8.75 -5.26
N LEU A 57 -10.42 -8.66 -4.36
CA LEU A 57 -10.46 -9.38 -3.10
C LEU A 57 -11.65 -8.95 -2.21
N GLN A 58 -11.89 -7.64 -2.08
CA GLN A 58 -13.01 -7.10 -1.30
C GLN A 58 -14.38 -7.51 -1.84
N THR A 59 -14.52 -7.60 -3.16
CA THR A 59 -15.78 -7.99 -3.81
C THR A 59 -16.02 -9.49 -3.79
N ARG A 60 -14.94 -10.29 -3.78
CA ARG A 60 -15.03 -11.75 -3.88
C ARG A 60 -15.11 -12.46 -2.53
N PHE A 61 -14.50 -11.88 -1.49
CA PHE A 61 -14.36 -12.51 -0.19
C PHE A 61 -14.98 -11.69 0.94
N ALA A 62 -15.38 -12.37 2.00
CA ALA A 62 -15.78 -11.70 3.22
C ALA A 62 -14.56 -11.02 3.89
N PRO A 63 -14.76 -9.90 4.61
CA PRO A 63 -13.73 -9.30 5.45
C PRO A 63 -13.03 -10.32 6.34
N ASN A 64 -11.74 -10.10 6.59
CA ASN A 64 -10.88 -10.98 7.38
C ASN A 64 -10.64 -12.39 6.80
N THR A 65 -11.00 -12.64 5.53
CA THR A 65 -10.60 -13.88 4.85
C THR A 65 -9.07 -13.97 4.77
N VAL A 66 -8.50 -15.15 4.99
CA VAL A 66 -7.04 -15.36 4.93
C VAL A 66 -6.56 -15.37 3.48
N VAL A 67 -5.72 -14.40 3.15
CA VAL A 67 -5.07 -14.26 1.84
C VAL A 67 -3.57 -14.28 2.04
N SER A 68 -2.92 -15.13 1.25
CA SER A 68 -1.48 -15.31 1.28
C SER A 68 -0.79 -14.36 0.31
N ALA A 69 0.30 -13.72 0.71
CA ALA A 69 1.06 -12.83 -0.18
C ALA A 69 2.54 -12.73 0.22
N TYR A 70 3.37 -12.21 -0.68
CA TYR A 70 4.76 -11.86 -0.37
C TYR A 70 4.85 -10.76 0.68
N ALA A 71 4.05 -9.71 0.53
CA ALA A 71 4.01 -8.55 1.43
C ALA A 71 2.57 -8.23 1.83
N PRO A 72 2.36 -7.67 3.03
CA PRO A 72 1.01 -7.53 3.59
C PRO A 72 0.19 -6.38 3.01
N GLY A 73 0.83 -5.36 2.42
CA GLY A 73 0.18 -4.07 2.13
C GLY A 73 -1.14 -4.17 1.36
N ASN A 74 -1.12 -4.86 0.21
CA ASN A 74 -2.31 -4.98 -0.65
C ASN A 74 -3.39 -5.89 -0.02
N VAL A 75 -2.97 -6.86 0.80
CA VAL A 75 -3.88 -7.73 1.55
C VAL A 75 -4.62 -6.94 2.63
N TRP A 76 -3.91 -6.09 3.38
CA TRP A 76 -4.53 -5.24 4.40
C TRP A 76 -5.44 -4.17 3.81
N ILE A 77 -5.04 -3.53 2.70
CA ILE A 77 -5.90 -2.58 1.99
C ILE A 77 -7.20 -3.25 1.52
N ALA A 78 -7.13 -4.53 1.16
CA ALA A 78 -8.31 -5.33 0.80
C ALA A 78 -9.17 -5.78 2.00
N ASN A 79 -8.86 -5.38 3.25
CA ASN A 79 -9.53 -5.82 4.47
C ASN A 79 -9.49 -7.35 4.66
N MET A 80 -8.36 -7.96 4.33
CA MET A 80 -8.10 -9.40 4.44
C MET A 80 -7.09 -9.69 5.55
N GLN A 81 -7.11 -10.93 6.06
CA GLN A 81 -6.07 -11.41 6.97
C GLN A 81 -4.85 -11.86 6.18
N TYR A 82 -3.68 -11.39 6.60
CA TYR A 82 -2.43 -11.67 5.91
C TYR A 82 -1.80 -12.98 6.41
N ALA A 83 -1.62 -13.92 5.50
CA ALA A 83 -0.71 -15.05 5.67
C ALA A 83 0.58 -14.80 4.87
N GLN A 84 1.72 -14.88 5.55
CA GLN A 84 2.99 -14.68 4.87
C GLN A 84 3.37 -15.90 4.03
N LEU A 85 3.65 -15.69 2.74
CA LEU A 85 4.45 -16.62 1.94
C LEU A 85 5.89 -16.58 2.48
N SER A 86 6.16 -17.41 3.48
CA SER A 86 7.37 -17.34 4.31
C SER A 86 8.49 -18.26 3.84
N ILE A 87 9.67 -18.05 4.43
CA ILE A 87 10.88 -18.86 4.25
C ILE A 87 10.65 -20.36 4.50
N ASN A 88 9.68 -20.71 5.35
CA ASN A 88 9.37 -22.10 5.69
C ASN A 88 8.80 -22.88 4.50
N ILE A 89 8.27 -22.19 3.49
CA ILE A 89 7.73 -22.77 2.25
C ILE A 89 8.81 -22.88 1.17
N ARG A 90 9.91 -22.11 1.26
CA ARG A 90 10.93 -22.03 0.20
C ARG A 90 11.64 -23.35 -0.09
N ALA A 91 11.68 -24.26 0.88
CA ALA A 91 12.25 -25.60 0.74
C ALA A 91 11.18 -26.70 0.76
N SER A 92 9.90 -26.33 0.65
CA SER A 92 8.80 -27.28 0.71
C SER A 92 8.62 -28.00 -0.63
N SER A 93 8.26 -29.28 -0.55
CA SER A 93 7.68 -29.97 -1.70
C SER A 93 6.31 -29.40 -2.03
N GLN A 94 5.83 -29.71 -3.22
CA GLN A 94 4.47 -29.38 -3.65
C GLN A 94 3.39 -29.83 -2.65
N GLU A 95 3.52 -31.03 -2.09
CA GLU A 95 2.60 -31.55 -1.07
C GLU A 95 2.64 -30.74 0.23
N GLN A 96 3.83 -30.34 0.68
CA GLN A 96 3.98 -29.53 1.89
C GLN A 96 3.42 -28.12 1.70
N PHE A 97 3.59 -27.54 0.51
CA PHE A 97 2.98 -26.26 0.16
C PHE A 97 1.45 -26.33 0.20
N LEU A 98 0.85 -27.35 -0.40
CA LEU A 98 -0.59 -27.56 -0.39
C LEU A 98 -1.13 -27.85 1.02
N ALA A 99 -0.39 -28.62 1.82
CA ALA A 99 -0.73 -28.86 3.22
C ALA A 99 -0.71 -27.55 4.02
N TRP A 100 0.28 -26.68 3.79
CA TRP A 100 0.37 -25.38 4.42
C TRP A 100 -0.81 -24.46 4.07
N LEU A 101 -1.25 -24.46 2.80
CA LEU A 101 -2.44 -23.70 2.38
C LEU A 101 -3.69 -24.16 3.15
N ALA A 102 -3.84 -25.48 3.33
CA ALA A 102 -4.95 -26.06 4.06
C ALA A 102 -4.90 -25.73 5.56
N THR A 103 -3.75 -25.91 6.22
CA THR A 103 -3.61 -25.66 7.67
C THR A 103 -3.75 -24.18 8.03
N THR A 104 -3.28 -23.30 7.15
CA THR A 104 -3.38 -21.84 7.33
C THR A 104 -4.73 -21.30 6.86
N GLN A 105 -5.60 -22.15 6.31
CA GLN A 105 -6.92 -21.81 5.79
C GLN A 105 -6.88 -20.69 4.73
N VAL A 106 -5.80 -20.64 3.94
CA VAL A 106 -5.63 -19.67 2.87
C VAL A 106 -6.69 -19.90 1.81
N LYS A 107 -7.45 -18.85 1.47
CA LYS A 107 -8.49 -18.90 0.43
C LYS A 107 -8.03 -18.34 -0.91
N ALA A 108 -7.03 -17.46 -0.90
CA ALA A 108 -6.42 -16.94 -2.11
C ALA A 108 -4.93 -16.60 -1.90
N ILE A 109 -4.18 -16.59 -3.00
CA ILE A 109 -2.78 -16.19 -3.06
C ILE A 109 -2.67 -14.97 -3.97
N TYR A 110 -2.19 -13.87 -3.41
CA TYR A 110 -1.87 -12.64 -4.12
C TYR A 110 -0.42 -12.69 -4.61
N VAL A 111 -0.23 -12.57 -5.91
CA VAL A 111 1.06 -12.65 -6.59
C VAL A 111 1.35 -11.32 -7.26
N ASP A 112 2.44 -10.66 -6.85
CA ASP A 112 3.00 -9.49 -7.53
C ASP A 112 4.40 -9.79 -8.07
N ASP A 113 4.98 -8.81 -8.77
CA ASP A 113 6.34 -8.92 -9.29
C ASP A 113 7.41 -9.12 -8.22
N ARG A 114 7.17 -8.69 -6.97
CA ARG A 114 8.13 -8.89 -5.90
C ARG A 114 8.21 -10.36 -5.53
N LEU A 115 7.07 -11.06 -5.46
CA LEU A 115 7.07 -12.52 -5.28
C LEU A 115 7.83 -13.21 -6.41
N ARG A 116 7.50 -12.89 -7.67
CA ARG A 116 8.11 -13.55 -8.83
C ARG A 116 9.63 -13.35 -8.89
N ARG A 117 10.11 -12.15 -8.57
CA ARG A 117 11.55 -11.82 -8.62
C ARG A 117 12.33 -12.31 -7.41
N ASN A 118 11.77 -12.19 -6.21
CA ASN A 118 12.51 -12.45 -4.97
C ASN A 118 12.31 -13.87 -4.44
N GLU A 119 11.23 -14.54 -4.84
CA GLU A 119 10.84 -15.88 -4.36
C GLU A 119 10.54 -16.84 -5.53
N PRO A 120 11.46 -17.05 -6.47
CA PRO A 120 11.20 -17.86 -7.66
C PRO A 120 10.80 -19.31 -7.33
N ALA A 121 11.33 -19.90 -6.25
CA ALA A 121 10.94 -21.24 -5.80
C ALA A 121 9.47 -21.32 -5.37
N ILE A 122 8.98 -20.31 -4.64
CA ILE A 122 7.56 -20.23 -4.24
C ILE A 122 6.69 -19.99 -5.48
N TRP A 123 7.16 -19.17 -6.41
CA TRP A 123 6.47 -18.96 -7.67
C TRP A 123 6.31 -20.26 -8.46
N SER A 124 7.36 -21.08 -8.56
CA SER A 124 7.29 -22.41 -9.18
C SER A 124 6.24 -23.31 -8.51
N LEU A 125 6.20 -23.36 -7.17
CA LEU A 125 5.18 -24.13 -6.44
C LEU A 125 3.75 -23.67 -6.77
N ILE A 126 3.53 -22.35 -6.89
CA ILE A 126 2.22 -21.81 -7.29
C ILE A 126 1.87 -22.26 -8.71
N GLN A 127 2.82 -22.19 -9.65
CA GLN A 127 2.59 -22.58 -11.04
C GLN A 127 2.34 -24.09 -11.21
N GLU A 128 3.03 -24.93 -10.43
CA GLU A 128 2.86 -26.39 -10.44
C GLU A 128 1.55 -26.84 -9.78
N SER A 129 0.84 -25.94 -9.10
CA SER A 129 -0.41 -26.22 -8.37
C SER A 129 -1.68 -26.11 -9.22
N ASP A 130 -1.59 -26.08 -10.56
CA ASP A 130 -2.65 -25.72 -11.52
C ASP A 130 -4.02 -26.41 -11.25
N GLU A 131 -4.04 -27.64 -10.74
CA GLU A 131 -5.30 -28.32 -10.42
C GLU A 131 -5.98 -27.83 -9.13
N ARG A 132 -5.22 -27.31 -8.16
CA ARG A 132 -5.72 -26.86 -6.84
C ARG A 132 -5.81 -25.34 -6.72
N LEU A 133 -5.10 -24.61 -7.57
CA LEU A 133 -5.12 -23.15 -7.63
C LEU A 133 -5.78 -22.71 -8.95
N VAL A 134 -6.79 -21.86 -8.85
CA VAL A 134 -7.46 -21.29 -10.03
C VAL A 134 -7.06 -19.84 -10.17
N GLU A 135 -6.47 -19.44 -11.29
CA GLU A 135 -6.29 -18.03 -11.60
C GLU A 135 -7.68 -17.36 -11.71
N ALA A 136 -7.96 -16.43 -10.80
CA ALA A 136 -9.25 -15.76 -10.73
C ALA A 136 -9.15 -14.27 -11.10
N PHE A 137 -7.93 -13.73 -11.14
CA PHE A 137 -7.64 -12.36 -11.54
C PHE A 137 -6.23 -12.28 -12.13
N ASN A 138 -6.10 -11.53 -13.23
CA ASN A 138 -4.82 -11.27 -13.88
C ASN A 138 -4.83 -9.89 -14.55
N GLN A 139 -3.96 -9.00 -14.09
CA GLN A 139 -3.73 -7.67 -14.65
C GLN A 139 -2.23 -7.42 -14.80
N GLY A 140 -1.57 -8.30 -15.56
CA GLY A 140 -0.15 -8.17 -15.90
C GLY A 140 0.75 -8.47 -14.71
N SER A 141 1.21 -7.43 -14.01
CA SER A 141 2.14 -7.58 -12.87
C SER A 141 1.48 -8.15 -11.62
N VAL A 142 0.15 -8.26 -11.57
CA VAL A 142 -0.60 -8.81 -10.42
C VAL A 142 -1.51 -9.94 -10.87
N GLN A 143 -1.44 -11.05 -10.14
CA GLN A 143 -2.31 -12.22 -10.30
C GLN A 143 -2.89 -12.62 -8.93
N ILE A 144 -4.10 -13.17 -8.93
CA ILE A 144 -4.70 -13.80 -7.75
C ILE A 144 -5.11 -15.22 -8.11
N PHE A 145 -4.62 -16.16 -7.32
CA PHE A 145 -4.98 -17.57 -7.40
C PHE A 145 -5.92 -17.93 -6.26
N MET A 146 -7.11 -18.44 -6.56
CA MET A 146 -8.05 -18.97 -5.57
C MET A 146 -7.70 -20.42 -5.24
N VAL A 147 -7.72 -20.75 -3.94
CA VAL A 147 -7.55 -22.13 -3.49
C VAL A 147 -8.90 -22.84 -3.63
N LYS A 148 -8.95 -23.93 -4.42
CA LYS A 148 -10.18 -24.76 -4.48
C LYS A 148 -10.44 -25.37 -3.12
N ASP A 149 -11.68 -25.34 -2.66
CA ASP A 149 -12.06 -26.02 -1.43
C ASP A 149 -11.73 -27.51 -1.57
N GLN A 150 -10.96 -28.03 -0.60
CA GLN A 150 -10.72 -29.46 -0.47
C GLN A 150 -12.06 -30.11 -0.06
N PRO A 151 -12.45 -31.25 -0.65
CA PRO A 151 -13.63 -32.01 -0.20
C PRO A 151 -13.49 -32.49 1.24
#